data_AF-A0A929WEX6-F1
#
_entry.id   AF-A0A929WEX6-F1
#
_cell.length_a   1.000
_cell.length_b   1.000
_cell.length_c   1.000
_cell.angle_alpha   90.00
_cell.angle_beta   90.00
_cell.angle_gamma   90.00
#
_symmetry.space_group_name_H-M   'P 1'
#
loop_
_entity.id
_entity.type
_entity.pdbx_description
1 polymer ?
#
loop_
_entity_poly.entity_id
_entity_poly.type
_entity_poly.pdbx_seq_one_letter_code
_entity_poly.pdbx_strand_id
1 'polypeptide(L)'
;MPVQATAAPIAIPSLSARCAKRAFDVIGALFSLVFLSPVLLVIILLQWFTSGGPAFFRQERIGKNGRPFKILKFRTMRVDAEENGPQLTQIDDTCRCTPIGGFLRRHHLDELPQLWNVLIGDMSFVGYRP
;
A
#
# COMPACT_ATOMS: atom_id res chain seq x y z
N MET A 1 23.07 -1.77 -38.02
CA MET A 1 23.73 -2.38 -36.84
C MET A 1 22.64 -2.98 -35.97
N PRO A 2 22.55 -4.32 -35.78
CA PRO A 2 21.52 -4.91 -34.92
C PRO A 2 21.95 -4.75 -33.45
N VAL A 3 21.05 -4.23 -32.62
CA VAL A 3 21.22 -4.16 -31.16
C VAL A 3 21.05 -5.57 -30.60
N GLN A 4 22.15 -6.24 -30.25
CA GLN A 4 22.11 -7.49 -29.49
C GLN A 4 21.76 -7.16 -28.04
N ALA A 5 20.51 -7.40 -27.64
CA ALA A 5 20.12 -7.40 -26.24
C ALA A 5 20.63 -8.68 -25.58
N THR A 6 21.80 -8.63 -24.95
CA THR A 6 22.29 -9.67 -24.05
C THR A 6 21.50 -9.62 -22.74
N ALA A 7 20.33 -10.26 -22.71
CA ALA A 7 19.63 -10.49 -21.45
C ALA A 7 20.48 -11.43 -20.59
N ALA A 8 21.08 -10.90 -19.52
CA ALA A 8 21.73 -11.72 -18.50
C ALA A 8 20.73 -12.77 -17.97
N PRO A 9 21.16 -14.01 -17.68
CA PRO A 9 20.26 -15.03 -17.16
C PRO A 9 19.65 -14.54 -15.85
N ILE A 10 18.32 -14.55 -15.77
CA ILE A 10 17.58 -14.20 -14.55
C ILE A 10 17.98 -15.20 -13.48
N ALA A 11 18.85 -14.78 -12.57
CA ALA A 11 19.28 -15.62 -11.45
C ALA A 11 18.06 -15.94 -10.59
N ILE A 12 17.64 -17.21 -10.59
CA ILE A 12 16.55 -17.67 -9.73
C ILE A 12 17.12 -17.72 -8.30
N PRO A 13 16.59 -16.93 -7.35
CA PRO A 13 17.11 -16.94 -5.99
C PRO A 13 16.93 -18.33 -5.37
N SER A 14 17.95 -18.78 -4.65
CA SER A 14 17.90 -20.03 -3.90
C SER A 14 16.73 -20.06 -2.91
N LEU A 15 16.30 -21.25 -2.51
CA LEU A 15 15.25 -21.40 -1.49
C LEU A 15 15.64 -20.68 -0.19
N SER A 16 16.90 -20.78 0.23
CA SER A 16 17.43 -20.08 1.41
C SER A 16 17.32 -18.55 1.28
N ALA A 17 17.66 -17.98 0.13
CA ALA A 17 17.52 -16.55 -0.12
C ALA A 17 16.06 -16.09 -0.07
N ARG A 18 15.13 -16.89 -0.61
CA ARG A 18 13.68 -16.61 -0.55
C ARG A 18 13.14 -16.67 0.88
N CYS A 19 13.55 -17.67 1.65
CA CYS A 19 13.18 -17.79 3.06
C CYS A 19 13.71 -16.63 3.89
N ALA A 20 14.98 -16.26 3.71
CA ALA A 20 15.59 -15.11 4.40
C ALA A 20 14.87 -13.81 4.05
N LYS A 21 14.56 -13.58 2.76
CA LYS A 21 13.78 -12.42 2.32
C LYS A 21 12.40 -12.36 2.96
N ARG A 22 11.70 -13.50 3.04
CA ARG A 22 10.38 -13.59 3.66
C ARG A 22 10.45 -13.34 5.17
N ALA A 23 11.46 -13.87 5.85
CA ALA A 23 11.69 -13.61 7.27
C ALA A 23 11.93 -12.12 7.53
N PHE A 24 12.77 -11.48 6.71
CA PHE A 24 12.98 -10.03 6.77
C PHE A 24 11.67 -9.26 6.60
N ASP A 25 10.84 -9.62 5.62
CA ASP A 25 9.55 -8.95 5.40
C ASP A 25 8.61 -9.09 6.58
N VAL A 26 8.48 -10.29 7.14
CA VAL A 26 7.57 -10.55 8.27
C VAL A 26 8.06 -9.83 9.52
N ILE A 27 9.35 -9.92 9.85
CA ILE A 27 9.93 -9.29 11.04
C ILE A 27 9.83 -7.77 10.92
N GLY A 28 10.21 -7.21 9.77
CA GLY A 28 10.12 -5.78 9.51
C GLY A 28 8.69 -5.27 9.60
N ALA A 29 7.73 -5.98 8.98
CA ALA A 29 6.33 -5.57 8.98
C ALA A 29 5.73 -5.65 10.38
N LEU A 30 6.02 -6.71 11.13
CA LEU A 30 5.55 -6.86 12.50
C LEU A 30 6.13 -5.76 13.40
N PHE A 31 7.43 -5.51 13.33
CA PHE A 31 8.09 -4.44 14.08
C PHE A 31 7.48 -3.07 13.74
N SER A 32 7.35 -2.75 12.45
CA SER A 32 6.77 -1.48 12.02
C SER A 32 5.30 -1.34 12.43
N LEU A 33 4.49 -2.40 12.36
CA LEU A 33 3.10 -2.37 12.81
C LEU A 33 2.99 -2.11 14.31
N VAL A 34 3.82 -2.76 15.13
CA VAL A 34 3.82 -2.55 16.59
C VAL A 34 4.30 -1.14 16.93
N PHE A 35 5.41 -0.71 16.32
CA PHE A 35 6.01 0.60 16.57
C PHE A 35 5.11 1.76 16.10
N LEU A 36 4.46 1.62 14.95
CA LEU A 36 3.55 2.62 14.39
C LEU A 36 2.10 2.47 14.88
N SER A 37 1.80 1.45 15.69
CA SER A 37 0.45 1.22 16.22
C SER A 37 -0.20 2.46 16.87
N PRO A 38 0.50 3.31 17.67
CA PRO A 38 -0.11 4.54 18.18
C PRO A 38 -0.47 5.54 17.07
N VAL A 39 0.36 5.67 16.04
CA VAL A 39 0.11 6.57 14.89
C VAL A 39 -1.08 6.05 14.08
N LEU A 40 -1.11 4.75 13.79
CA LEU A 40 -2.23 4.11 13.09
C LEU A 40 -3.54 4.33 13.84
N LEU A 41 -3.54 4.15 15.17
CA LEU A 41 -4.72 4.37 16.01
C LEU A 41 -5.21 5.82 15.94
N VAL A 42 -4.30 6.80 16.04
CA VAL A 42 -4.66 8.22 15.93
C VAL A 42 -5.29 8.53 14.57
N ILE A 43 -4.72 8.02 13.48
CA ILE A 43 -5.28 8.22 12.13
C ILE A 43 -6.68 7.61 12.03
N ILE A 44 -6.87 6.38 12.53
CA ILE A 44 -8.17 5.70 12.53
C ILE A 44 -9.22 6.53 13.29
N LEU A 45 -8.87 7.03 14.48
CA LEU A 45 -9.77 7.86 15.28
C LEU A 45 -10.11 9.17 14.58
N LEU A 46 -9.11 9.89 14.08
CA LEU A 46 -9.33 11.13 13.32
C LEU A 46 -10.26 10.89 12.13
N GLN A 47 -10.08 9.79 11.41
CA GLN A 47 -10.92 9.46 10.27
C GLN A 47 -12.36 9.14 10.69
N TRP A 48 -12.51 8.41 11.79
CA TRP A 48 -13.82 8.09 12.37
C TRP A 48 -14.61 9.35 12.72
N PHE A 49 -13.99 10.30 13.42
CA PHE A 49 -14.65 11.55 13.84
C PHE A 49 -14.87 12.54 12.71
N THR A 50 -14.04 12.55 11.67
CA THR A 50 -14.12 13.55 10.58
C THR A 50 -14.94 13.09 9.39
N SER A 51 -14.95 11.80 9.08
CA SER A 51 -15.46 11.28 7.81
C SER A 51 -16.69 10.37 7.96
N GLY A 52 -17.01 9.93 9.18
CA GLY A 52 -18.22 9.12 9.46
C GLY A 52 -18.27 7.75 8.76
N GLY A 53 -17.15 7.31 8.17
CA GLY A 53 -17.07 6.10 7.34
C GLY A 53 -15.86 5.24 7.67
N PRO A 54 -15.69 4.10 6.98
CA PRO A 54 -14.59 3.16 7.26
C PRO A 54 -13.23 3.80 7.00
N ALA A 55 -12.34 3.74 8.00
CA ALA A 55 -10.98 4.29 7.92
C ALA A 55 -10.11 3.62 6.85
N PHE A 56 -10.44 2.38 6.49
CA PHE A 56 -9.69 1.63 5.48
C PHE A 56 -10.37 1.68 4.12
N PHE A 57 -9.53 1.72 3.09
CA PHE A 57 -9.88 1.54 1.69
C PHE A 57 -9.12 0.34 1.13
N ARG A 58 -9.77 -0.43 0.26
CA ARG A 58 -9.20 -1.61 -0.39
C ARG A 58 -9.33 -1.46 -1.89
N GLN A 59 -8.23 -1.60 -2.61
CA GLN A 59 -8.20 -1.56 -4.07
C GLN A 59 -7.62 -2.88 -4.60
N GLU A 60 -8.17 -3.40 -5.69
CA GLU A 60 -7.60 -4.58 -6.36
C GLU A 60 -6.37 -4.18 -7.19
N ARG A 61 -5.29 -4.94 -7.03
CA ARG A 61 -4.02 -4.76 -7.74
C ARG A 61 -3.45 -6.11 -8.18
N ILE A 62 -2.58 -6.09 -9.18
CA ILE A 62 -1.93 -7.29 -9.70
C ILE A 62 -0.62 -7.50 -8.97
N GLY A 63 -0.56 -8.60 -8.20
CA GLY A 63 0.61 -8.99 -7.44
C GLY A 63 1.55 -9.92 -8.21
N LYS A 64 2.41 -10.59 -7.45
CA LYS A 64 3.39 -11.53 -7.99
C LYS A 64 2.72 -12.64 -8.81
N ASN A 65 3.30 -12.96 -9.97
CA ASN A 65 2.81 -13.98 -10.91
C ASN A 65 1.40 -13.69 -11.45
N GLY A 66 1.01 -12.42 -11.54
CA GLY A 66 -0.30 -12.03 -12.11
C GLY A 66 -1.49 -12.30 -11.19
N ARG A 67 -1.25 -12.66 -9.92
CA ARG A 67 -2.33 -12.95 -8.97
C ARG A 67 -2.93 -11.65 -8.44
N PRO A 68 -4.25 -11.43 -8.56
CA PRO A 68 -4.88 -10.25 -7.96
C PRO A 68 -4.84 -10.34 -6.44
N PHE A 69 -4.64 -9.20 -5.78
CA PHE A 69 -4.76 -9.05 -4.33
C PHE A 69 -5.36 -7.68 -3.99
N LYS A 70 -5.79 -7.52 -2.74
CA LYS A 70 -6.38 -6.26 -2.26
C LYS A 70 -5.35 -5.46 -1.47
N ILE A 71 -4.87 -4.36 -2.02
CA ILE A 71 -4.00 -3.43 -1.31
C ILE A 71 -4.80 -2.67 -0.25
N LEU A 72 -4.28 -2.60 0.97
CA LEU A 72 -4.91 -1.92 2.10
C LEU A 72 -4.30 -0.52 2.26
N LYS A 73 -5.15 0.50 2.29
CA LYS A 73 -4.74 1.89 2.54
C LYS A 73 -5.68 2.57 3.52
N PHE A 74 -5.27 3.70 4.08
CA PHE A 74 -6.24 4.60 4.70
C PHE A 74 -7.08 5.28 3.63
N ARG A 75 -8.35 5.53 3.98
CA ARG A 75 -9.28 6.21 3.11
C ARG A 75 -8.93 7.69 3.05
N THR A 76 -8.40 8.16 1.93
CA THR A 76 -8.11 9.59 1.76
C THR A 76 -9.24 10.32 1.05
N MET A 77 -10.12 9.59 0.37
CA MET A 77 -11.23 10.11 -0.44
C MET A 77 -12.57 9.92 0.27
N ARG A 78 -13.53 10.83 0.04
CA ARG A 78 -14.90 10.66 0.53
C ARG A 78 -15.57 9.44 -0.11
N VAL A 79 -16.63 8.91 0.50
CA VAL A 79 -17.28 7.65 0.05
C VAL A 79 -17.98 7.84 -1.30
N ASP A 80 -18.52 9.02 -1.54
CA ASP A 80 -19.15 9.51 -2.77
C ASP A 80 -18.13 9.94 -3.85
N ALA A 81 -16.83 9.92 -3.53
CA ALA A 81 -15.81 10.48 -4.44
C ALA A 81 -15.72 9.74 -5.78
N GLU A 82 -16.19 8.50 -5.91
CA GLU A 82 -16.17 7.71 -7.15
C GLU A 82 -17.56 7.58 -7.82
N GLU A 83 -18.57 8.33 -7.37
CA GLU A 83 -19.94 8.27 -7.93
C GLU A 83 -19.97 8.59 -9.44
N ASN A 84 -19.02 9.38 -9.93
CA ASN A 84 -18.85 9.74 -11.34
C ASN A 84 -17.75 8.94 -12.07
N GLY A 85 -17.36 7.78 -11.53
CA GLY A 85 -16.33 6.90 -12.08
C GLY A 85 -14.90 7.21 -11.61
N PRO A 86 -13.94 6.32 -11.93
CA PRO A 86 -12.54 6.47 -11.52
C PRO A 86 -11.90 7.65 -12.26
N GLN A 87 -11.57 8.70 -11.52
CA GLN A 87 -10.89 9.88 -12.05
C GLN A 87 -9.53 10.06 -11.36
N LEU A 88 -8.52 10.43 -12.15
CA LEU A 88 -7.21 10.83 -11.64
C LEU A 88 -7.36 12.08 -10.77
N THR A 89 -7.29 11.89 -9.45
CA THR A 89 -7.38 13.00 -8.49
C THR A 89 -6.00 13.61 -8.27
N GLN A 90 -5.89 14.90 -8.56
CA GLN A 90 -4.70 15.68 -8.22
C GLN A 90 -4.47 15.65 -6.70
N ILE A 91 -3.22 15.84 -6.28
CA ILE A 91 -2.82 15.82 -4.86
C ILE A 91 -3.58 16.89 -4.06
N ASP A 92 -3.98 17.98 -4.71
CA ASP A 92 -4.69 19.12 -4.11
C ASP A 92 -6.20 19.16 -4.39
N ASP A 93 -6.81 18.04 -4.83
CA ASP A 93 -8.27 17.95 -4.99
C ASP A 93 -8.97 17.86 -3.62
N THR A 94 -9.08 19.01 -2.96
CA THR A 94 -9.65 19.19 -1.62
C THR A 94 -11.14 18.91 -1.55
N CYS A 95 -11.86 18.99 -2.68
CA CYS A 95 -13.30 18.78 -2.73
C CYS A 95 -13.67 17.30 -2.50
N ARG A 96 -12.86 16.37 -3.03
CA ARG A 96 -13.11 14.92 -2.99
C ARG A 96 -12.35 14.19 -1.87
N CYS A 97 -11.42 14.85 -1.20
CA CYS A 97 -10.68 14.28 -0.08
C CYS A 97 -11.47 14.35 1.25
N THR A 98 -11.15 13.46 2.18
CA THR A 98 -11.49 13.62 3.60
C THR A 98 -10.73 14.82 4.19
N PRO A 99 -11.17 15.42 5.31
CA PRO A 99 -10.51 16.59 5.89
C PRO A 99 -9.01 16.39 6.17
N ILE A 100 -8.61 15.18 6.55
CA ILE A 100 -7.19 14.81 6.77
C ILE A 100 -6.55 14.12 5.55
N GLY A 101 -7.32 13.81 4.50
CA GLY A 101 -6.89 12.99 3.37
C GLY A 101 -5.73 13.59 2.59
N GLY A 102 -5.73 14.91 2.39
CA GLY A 102 -4.62 15.61 1.73
C GLY A 102 -3.31 15.50 2.52
N PHE A 103 -3.38 15.61 3.85
CA PHE A 103 -2.22 15.43 4.73
C PHE A 103 -1.69 14.00 4.66
N LEU A 104 -2.58 13.01 4.74
CA LEU A 104 -2.19 11.60 4.65
C LEU A 104 -1.48 11.28 3.33
N ARG A 105 -2.00 11.77 2.20
CA ARG A 105 -1.39 11.58 0.87
C ARG A 105 -0.03 12.27 0.74
N ARG A 106 0.07 13.51 1.21
CA ARG A 106 1.31 14.31 1.12
C ARG A 106 2.46 13.68 1.90
N HIS A 107 2.15 13.02 3.01
CA HIS A 107 3.14 12.34 3.85
C HIS A 107 3.20 10.83 3.64
N HIS A 108 2.50 10.29 2.63
CA HIS A 108 2.41 8.84 2.35
C HIS A 108 1.93 8.00 3.55
N LEU A 109 1.24 8.63 4.51
CA LEU A 109 0.72 7.96 5.69
C LEU A 109 -0.45 7.05 5.33
N ASP A 110 -1.13 7.31 4.21
CA ASP A 110 -2.20 6.47 3.68
C ASP A 110 -1.73 5.07 3.30
N GLU A 111 -0.43 4.87 3.11
CA GLU A 111 0.16 3.59 2.71
C GLU A 111 0.59 2.73 3.90
N LEU A 112 0.61 3.27 5.13
CA LEU A 112 1.01 2.50 6.31
C LEU A 112 0.20 1.19 6.52
N PRO A 113 -1.11 1.12 6.22
CA PRO A 113 -1.85 -0.14 6.30
C PRO A 113 -1.34 -1.23 5.36
N GLN A 114 -0.57 -0.90 4.31
CA GLN A 114 0.06 -1.88 3.41
C GLN A 114 1.08 -2.78 4.13
N LEU A 115 1.59 -2.38 5.30
CA LEU A 115 2.41 -3.24 6.15
C LEU A 115 1.68 -4.55 6.50
N TRP A 116 0.34 -4.51 6.60
CA TRP A 116 -0.46 -5.73 6.74
C TRP A 116 -0.36 -6.64 5.53
N ASN A 117 -0.40 -6.09 4.30
CA ASN A 117 -0.20 -6.85 3.07
C ASN A 117 1.20 -7.49 3.00
N VAL A 118 2.22 -6.79 3.50
CA VAL A 118 3.58 -7.36 3.64
C VAL A 118 3.56 -8.52 4.65
N LEU A 119 2.90 -8.35 5.80
CA LEU A 119 2.82 -9.38 6.83
C LEU A 119 2.14 -10.66 6.33
N ILE A 120 1.02 -10.56 5.61
CA ILE A 120 0.28 -11.74 5.08
C ILE A 120 0.92 -12.34 3.82
N GLY A 121 1.84 -11.62 3.17
CA GLY A 121 2.63 -12.12 2.04
C GLY A 121 2.10 -11.76 0.66
N ASP A 122 1.14 -10.85 0.57
CA ASP A 122 0.68 -10.26 -0.69
C ASP A 122 1.74 -9.30 -1.26
N MET A 123 2.46 -8.60 -0.38
CA MET A 123 3.48 -7.61 -0.71
C MET A 123 4.82 -7.92 -0.02
N SER A 124 5.83 -7.13 -0.37
CA SER A 124 7.20 -7.21 0.14
C SER A 124 7.73 -5.78 0.26
N PHE A 125 8.58 -5.48 1.25
CA PHE A 125 9.19 -4.14 1.36
C PHE A 125 10.01 -3.78 0.12
N VAL A 126 10.65 -4.77 -0.48
CA VAL A 126 11.43 -4.64 -1.71
C VAL A 126 10.89 -5.68 -2.71
N GLY A 127 10.19 -5.21 -3.74
CA GLY A 127 9.52 -6.08 -4.70
C GLY A 127 8.92 -5.29 -5.86
N TYR A 128 8.22 -6.00 -6.75
CA TYR A 128 7.47 -5.37 -7.84
C TYR A 128 6.43 -4.40 -7.28
N ARG A 129 6.31 -3.22 -7.88
CA ARG A 129 5.29 -2.24 -7.50
C ARG A 129 3.94 -2.67 -8.11
N PRO A 130 2.93 -3.01 -7.29
CA PRO A 130 1.64 -3.49 -7.74
C PRO A 130 0.74 -2.40 -8.32
#